data_AF-A0A525VJD2-F1
#
_entry.id   AF-A0A525VJD2-F1
#
_cell.length_a   1.000
_cell.length_b   1.000
_cell.length_c   1.000
_cell.angle_alpha   90.00
_cell.angle_beta   90.00
_cell.angle_gamma   90.00
#
_symmetry.space_group_name_H-M   'P 1'
#
loop_
_entity.id
_entity.type
_entity.pdbx_description
1 polymer ?
#
loop_
_entity_poly.entity_id
_entity_poly.type
_entity_poly.pdbx_seq_one_letter_code
_entity_poly.pdbx_strand_id
1 'polypeptide(L)'
;MRRSNVKTWHAGLSHWDGLSGLNSYSIGIEMDNAGPLKKAGDKYQPWVGTLYTEDEVVLAKHKLDDESRWWHAYPEVHIQKALELAQLLVRHYDLKDVVGHEDIAPDRKRDPGPAFPLESVRVLVFGREEEEREHYEVTASTLNLRSGPDVEFPPVAEPLKRGTGVR
;
A
#
# COMPACT_ATOMS: atom_id res chain seq x y z
N MET A 1 -10.73 -29.36 4.21
CA MET A 1 -10.47 -28.21 5.11
C MET A 1 -8.95 -28.07 5.26
N ARG A 2 -8.31 -27.12 4.56
CA ARG A 2 -6.85 -26.92 4.65
C ARG A 2 -6.54 -26.15 5.93
N ARG A 3 -5.57 -26.62 6.72
CA ARG A 3 -5.22 -26.07 8.03
C ARG A 3 -4.55 -24.70 7.85
N SER A 4 -5.09 -23.65 8.47
CA SER A 4 -4.46 -22.34 8.61
C SER A 4 -3.37 -22.29 9.69
N ASN A 5 -2.95 -23.43 10.26
CA ASN A 5 -1.97 -23.50 11.36
C ASN A 5 -0.59 -24.05 10.97
N VAL A 6 -0.23 -24.02 9.68
CA VAL A 6 1.08 -24.50 9.22
C VAL A 6 2.04 -23.33 9.15
N LYS A 7 3.14 -23.42 9.90
CA LYS A 7 4.26 -22.48 9.81
C LYS A 7 4.92 -22.58 8.44
N THR A 8 4.94 -21.47 7.71
CA THR A 8 5.68 -21.35 6.45
C THR A 8 7.03 -20.67 6.69
N TRP A 9 7.93 -20.75 5.71
CA TRP A 9 9.27 -20.17 5.78
C TRP A 9 9.39 -19.01 4.80
N HIS A 10 9.03 -17.81 5.24
CA HIS A 10 9.00 -16.62 4.38
C HIS A 10 9.85 -15.47 4.95
N ALA A 11 9.77 -15.17 6.25
CA ALA A 11 10.49 -14.08 6.92
C ALA A 11 11.97 -14.41 7.23
N GLY A 12 12.27 -15.66 7.61
CA GLY A 12 13.64 -16.05 8.01
C GLY A 12 14.13 -15.31 9.27
N LEU A 13 15.42 -14.95 9.33
CA LEU A 13 15.97 -14.09 10.39
C LEU A 13 15.34 -12.70 10.28
N SER A 14 14.51 -12.35 11.27
CA SER A 14 13.62 -11.20 11.21
C SER A 14 13.30 -10.69 12.61
N HIS A 15 13.02 -9.39 12.71
CA HIS A 15 12.59 -8.72 13.95
C HIS A 15 11.53 -7.64 13.65
N TRP A 16 10.48 -7.57 14.47
CA TRP A 16 9.45 -6.53 14.39
C TRP A 16 8.74 -6.39 15.72
N ASP A 17 8.55 -5.16 16.20
CA ASP A 17 7.79 -4.85 17.42
C ASP A 17 8.16 -5.74 18.63
N GLY A 18 9.46 -5.90 18.88
CA GLY A 18 9.97 -6.73 19.98
C GLY A 18 9.93 -8.25 19.74
N LEU A 19 9.30 -8.72 18.66
CA LEU A 19 9.26 -10.13 18.27
C LEU A 19 10.44 -10.49 17.37
N SER A 20 10.98 -11.70 17.53
CA SER A 20 12.03 -12.26 16.69
C SER A 20 11.60 -13.59 16.07
N GLY A 21 12.03 -13.84 14.83
CA GLY A 21 11.67 -15.05 14.10
C GLY A 21 10.22 -15.05 13.63
N LEU A 22 9.86 -14.06 12.80
CA LEU A 22 8.48 -13.73 12.45
C LEU A 22 7.73 -14.83 11.70
N ASN A 23 8.42 -15.84 11.14
CA ASN A 23 7.77 -17.05 10.61
C ASN A 23 6.80 -17.71 11.63
N SER A 24 6.98 -17.49 12.93
CA SER A 24 6.08 -18.03 13.97
C SER A 24 4.91 -17.10 14.34
N TYR A 25 4.92 -15.85 13.89
CA TYR A 25 4.03 -14.78 14.35
C TYR A 25 3.36 -14.00 13.22
N SER A 26 3.61 -14.35 11.96
CA SER A 26 3.06 -13.65 10.81
C SER A 26 2.54 -14.59 9.73
N ILE A 27 1.80 -14.00 8.80
CA ILE A 27 1.32 -14.64 7.57
C ILE A 27 2.07 -13.98 6.41
N GLY A 28 2.77 -14.77 5.61
CA GLY A 28 3.45 -14.29 4.40
C GLY A 28 2.50 -14.24 3.20
N ILE A 29 2.51 -13.11 2.48
CA ILE A 29 1.86 -12.94 1.17
C ILE A 29 2.98 -12.73 0.15
N GLU A 30 3.04 -13.60 -0.85
CA GLU A 30 4.00 -13.50 -1.95
C GLU A 30 3.27 -13.01 -3.21
N MET A 31 3.86 -12.04 -3.90
CA MET A 31 3.33 -11.44 -5.13
C MET A 31 4.35 -11.65 -6.25
N ASP A 32 3.91 -12.14 -7.40
CA ASP A 32 4.78 -12.32 -8.55
C ASP A 32 5.21 -10.96 -9.10
N ASN A 33 6.49 -10.65 -8.95
CA ASN A 33 7.12 -9.42 -9.37
C ASN A 33 8.62 -9.65 -9.54
N ALA A 34 9.23 -8.94 -10.48
CA ALA A 34 10.63 -9.14 -10.83
C ALA A 34 11.60 -8.32 -9.97
N GLY A 35 11.08 -7.40 -9.14
CA GLY A 35 11.85 -6.54 -8.26
C GLY A 35 12.72 -5.55 -9.04
N PRO A 36 13.99 -5.34 -8.62
CA PRO A 36 14.92 -4.44 -9.29
C PRO A 36 15.26 -4.88 -10.71
N LEU A 37 15.25 -3.93 -11.63
CA LEU A 37 15.55 -4.09 -13.04
C LEU A 37 16.76 -3.22 -13.44
N LYS A 38 17.44 -3.63 -14.52
CA LYS A 38 18.47 -2.83 -15.19
C LYS A 38 17.94 -2.36 -16.54
N LYS A 39 18.21 -1.11 -16.91
CA LYS A 39 17.91 -0.63 -18.26
C LYS A 39 18.91 -1.23 -19.26
N ALA A 40 18.41 -1.74 -20.39
CA ALA A 40 19.20 -2.32 -21.47
C ALA A 40 18.59 -1.87 -22.82
N GLY A 41 19.11 -0.77 -23.36
CA GLY A 41 18.53 -0.13 -24.55
C GLY A 41 17.14 0.46 -24.25
N ASP A 42 16.14 0.01 -24.99
CA ASP A 42 14.73 0.37 -24.87
C ASP A 42 13.92 -0.56 -23.94
N LYS A 43 14.59 -1.54 -23.31
CA LYS A 43 13.97 -2.55 -22.43
C LYS A 43 14.56 -2.53 -21.03
N TYR A 44 13.88 -3.23 -20.12
CA TYR A 44 14.27 -3.41 -18.73
C TYR A 44 14.44 -4.89 -18.41
N GLN A 45 15.62 -5.26 -17.94
CA GLN A 45 15.99 -6.65 -17.69
C GLN A 45 16.03 -6.96 -16.18
N PRO A 46 15.38 -8.03 -15.73
CA PRO A 46 15.58 -8.58 -14.39
C PRO A 46 16.90 -9.34 -14.31
N TRP A 47 17.20 -9.91 -13.14
CA TRP A 47 18.33 -10.82 -12.98
C TRP A 47 18.18 -12.09 -13.82
N VAL A 48 16.96 -12.63 -13.89
CA VAL A 48 16.56 -13.78 -14.71
C VAL A 48 15.13 -13.56 -15.19
N GLY A 49 14.83 -13.91 -16.43
CA GLY A 49 13.46 -13.95 -16.96
C GLY A 49 13.19 -12.94 -18.07
N THR A 50 11.94 -12.50 -18.14
CA THR A 50 11.35 -11.69 -19.22
C THR A 50 11.83 -10.23 -19.19
N LEU A 51 11.96 -9.61 -20.36
CA LEU A 51 12.21 -8.18 -20.50
C LEU A 51 10.91 -7.38 -20.42
N TYR A 52 10.96 -6.22 -19.77
CA TYR A 52 9.82 -5.33 -19.56
C TYR A 52 9.93 -4.05 -20.39
N THR A 53 8.79 -3.43 -20.70
CA THR A 53 8.69 -2.14 -21.38
C THR A 53 8.68 -0.97 -20.39
N GLU A 54 8.82 0.26 -20.90
CA GLU A 54 8.84 1.49 -20.08
C GLU A 54 7.56 1.68 -19.24
N ASP A 55 6.41 1.24 -19.74
CA ASP A 55 5.11 1.30 -19.04
C ASP A 55 4.93 0.24 -17.95
N GLU A 56 5.81 -0.76 -17.89
CA GLU A 56 5.80 -1.82 -16.88
C GLU A 56 6.83 -1.56 -15.77
N VAL A 57 7.48 -0.40 -15.75
CA VAL A 57 8.54 -0.09 -14.80
C VAL A 57 8.35 1.26 -14.14
N VAL A 58 8.94 1.39 -12.95
CA VAL A 58 9.00 2.65 -12.22
C VAL A 58 10.44 2.92 -11.79
N LEU A 59 10.94 4.13 -12.03
CA LEU A 59 12.19 4.61 -11.45
C LEU A 59 11.90 5.11 -10.05
N ALA A 60 12.40 4.42 -9.04
CA ALA A 60 12.17 4.77 -7.65
C ALA A 60 13.38 4.45 -6.78
N LYS A 61 13.53 5.23 -5.71
CA LYS A 61 14.53 4.99 -4.66
C LYS A 61 13.91 4.12 -3.57
N HIS A 62 14.56 3.00 -3.26
CA HIS A 62 14.18 2.20 -2.10
C HIS A 62 14.58 2.92 -0.81
N LYS A 63 13.76 2.83 0.24
CA LYS A 63 13.97 3.60 1.49
C LYS A 63 15.28 3.30 2.23
N LEU A 64 15.85 2.12 2.00
CA LEU A 64 17.14 1.67 2.58
C LEU A 64 18.34 1.83 1.63
N ASP A 65 18.13 2.33 0.41
CA ASP A 65 19.20 2.49 -0.57
C ASP A 65 19.43 3.99 -0.87
N ASP A 66 20.66 4.36 -1.21
CA ASP A 66 21.02 5.74 -1.52
C ASP A 66 20.60 6.17 -2.94
N GLU A 67 20.53 5.22 -3.86
CA GLU A 67 20.37 5.46 -5.29
C GLU A 67 19.04 4.96 -5.83
N SER A 68 18.51 5.67 -6.83
CA SER A 68 17.30 5.24 -7.55
C SER A 68 17.60 4.09 -8.50
N ARG A 69 16.65 3.18 -8.64
CA ARG A 69 16.73 2.02 -9.56
C ARG A 69 15.41 1.84 -10.28
N TRP A 70 15.44 1.12 -11.39
CA TRP A 70 14.23 0.68 -12.06
C TRP A 70 13.65 -0.51 -11.31
N TRP A 71 12.34 -0.51 -11.12
CA TRP A 71 11.59 -1.58 -10.47
C TRP A 71 10.47 -2.04 -11.40
N HIS A 72 10.18 -3.34 -11.39
CA HIS A 72 8.97 -3.85 -12.05
C HIS A 72 7.74 -3.30 -11.32
N ALA A 73 6.90 -2.54 -12.04
CA ALA A 73 5.67 -2.00 -11.49
C ALA A 73 4.69 -3.13 -11.13
N TYR A 74 3.89 -2.94 -10.10
CA TYR A 74 2.80 -3.86 -9.81
C TYR A 74 1.57 -3.46 -10.62
N PRO A 75 0.96 -4.38 -11.37
CA PRO A 75 -0.35 -4.13 -11.97
C PRO A 75 -1.36 -3.72 -10.90
N GLU A 76 -2.21 -2.74 -11.21
CA GLU A 76 -3.20 -2.21 -10.26
C GLU A 76 -4.07 -3.32 -9.64
N VAL A 77 -4.45 -4.31 -10.46
CA VAL A 77 -5.22 -5.48 -10.01
C VAL A 77 -4.48 -6.31 -8.95
N HIS A 78 -3.15 -6.42 -9.00
CA HIS A 78 -2.37 -7.13 -7.97
C HIS A 78 -2.38 -6.35 -6.65
N ILE A 79 -2.25 -5.03 -6.71
CA ILE A 79 -2.30 -4.15 -5.53
C ILE A 79 -3.68 -4.24 -4.85
N GLN A 80 -4.75 -4.15 -5.64
CA GLN A 80 -6.12 -4.25 -5.11
C GLN A 80 -6.38 -5.62 -4.47
N LYS A 81 -5.88 -6.71 -5.06
CA LYS A 81 -6.03 -8.04 -4.45
C LYS A 81 -5.20 -8.23 -3.19
N ALA A 82 -4.00 -7.65 -3.13
CA ALA A 82 -3.22 -7.63 -1.91
C ALA A 82 -3.94 -6.88 -0.78
N LEU A 83 -4.56 -5.72 -1.10
CA LEU A 83 -5.35 -4.95 -0.15
C LEU A 83 -6.58 -5.73 0.36
N GLU A 84 -7.41 -6.27 -0.55
CA GLU A 84 -8.58 -7.07 -0.19
C GLU A 84 -8.19 -8.26 0.72
N LEU A 85 -7.10 -8.95 0.38
CA LEU A 85 -6.61 -10.09 1.14
C LEU A 85 -6.08 -9.66 2.51
N ALA A 86 -5.30 -8.59 2.58
CA ALA A 86 -4.78 -8.05 3.84
C ALA A 86 -5.93 -7.64 4.77
N GLN A 87 -6.95 -6.92 4.27
CA GLN A 87 -8.15 -6.56 5.04
C GLN A 87 -8.91 -7.78 5.56
N LEU A 88 -8.99 -8.86 4.79
CA LEU A 88 -9.61 -10.10 5.23
C LEU A 88 -8.80 -10.76 6.36
N LEU A 89 -7.48 -10.87 6.19
CA LEU A 89 -6.60 -11.54 7.15
C LEU A 89 -6.48 -10.76 8.46
N VAL A 90 -6.31 -9.44 8.39
CA VAL A 90 -6.25 -8.57 9.56
C VAL A 90 -7.54 -8.70 10.38
N ARG A 91 -8.71 -8.59 9.75
CA ARG A 91 -9.99 -8.74 10.47
C ARG A 91 -10.20 -10.14 11.04
N HIS A 92 -9.81 -11.19 10.31
CA HIS A 92 -10.08 -12.56 10.74
C HIS A 92 -9.17 -13.03 11.88
N TYR A 93 -7.89 -12.63 11.87
CA TYR A 93 -6.89 -13.06 12.86
C TYR A 93 -6.53 -11.98 13.87
N ASP A 94 -7.16 -10.80 13.81
CA ASP A 94 -6.84 -9.64 14.65
C ASP A 94 -5.34 -9.27 14.59
N LEU A 95 -4.78 -9.30 13.38
CA LEU A 95 -3.38 -8.96 13.14
C LEU A 95 -3.15 -7.47 13.45
N LYS A 96 -1.98 -7.17 14.02
CA LYS A 96 -1.68 -5.82 14.53
C LYS A 96 -0.92 -4.92 13.56
N ASP A 97 -0.33 -5.49 12.52
CA ASP A 97 0.45 -4.71 11.57
C ASP A 97 0.49 -5.34 10.17
N VAL A 98 0.87 -4.54 9.18
CA VAL A 98 1.18 -4.94 7.80
C VAL A 98 2.52 -4.30 7.43
N VAL A 99 3.52 -5.14 7.18
CA VAL A 99 4.91 -4.72 7.02
C VAL A 99 5.55 -5.38 5.81
N GLY A 100 6.55 -4.71 5.24
CA GLY A 100 7.39 -5.26 4.18
C GLY A 100 8.44 -6.21 4.74
N HIS A 101 9.02 -7.04 3.88
CA HIS A 101 10.15 -7.88 4.28
C HIS A 101 11.39 -7.04 4.58
N GLU A 102 11.54 -5.92 3.86
CA GLU A 102 12.51 -4.85 4.11
C GLU A 102 12.39 -4.21 5.50
N ASP A 103 11.21 -4.22 6.12
CA ASP A 103 11.01 -3.67 7.47
C ASP A 103 11.51 -4.63 8.55
N ILE A 104 11.25 -5.93 8.36
CA ILE A 104 11.57 -6.96 9.35
C ILE A 104 12.99 -7.52 9.21
N ALA A 105 13.63 -7.31 8.05
CA ALA A 105 14.97 -7.81 7.72
C ALA A 105 15.78 -6.82 6.86
N PRO A 106 15.97 -5.57 7.33
CA PRO A 106 16.49 -4.44 6.52
C PRO A 106 17.86 -4.69 5.91
N ASP A 107 18.74 -5.41 6.60
CA ASP A 107 20.09 -5.68 6.10
C ASP A 107 20.09 -6.57 4.85
N ARG A 108 19.07 -7.41 4.68
CA ARG A 108 19.05 -8.47 3.66
C ARG A 108 17.95 -8.30 2.61
N LYS A 109 16.87 -7.59 2.92
CA LYS A 109 15.61 -7.64 2.17
C LYS A 109 15.15 -6.27 1.72
N ARG A 110 14.69 -6.21 0.47
CA ARG A 110 14.27 -5.00 -0.27
C ARG A 110 12.86 -5.15 -0.86
N ASP A 111 12.21 -6.27 -0.57
CA ASP A 111 10.84 -6.58 -0.97
C ASP A 111 9.86 -6.08 0.11
N PRO A 112 8.67 -5.56 -0.28
CA PRO A 112 8.11 -5.53 -1.64
C PRO A 112 8.67 -4.41 -2.54
N GLY A 113 9.51 -3.53 -2.01
CA GLY A 113 10.16 -2.45 -2.74
C GLY A 113 9.28 -1.23 -2.98
N PRO A 114 9.87 -0.11 -3.46
CA PRO A 114 9.19 1.18 -3.59
C PRO A 114 8.10 1.19 -4.68
N ALA A 115 8.05 0.18 -5.54
CA ALA A 115 7.01 0.03 -6.55
C ALA A 115 5.68 -0.45 -5.94
N PHE A 116 5.70 -1.05 -4.75
CA PHE A 116 4.49 -1.43 -4.03
C PHE A 116 4.05 -0.33 -3.07
N PRO A 117 2.78 0.13 -3.09
CA PRO A 117 2.31 1.21 -2.24
C PRO A 117 1.98 0.72 -0.82
N LEU A 118 2.98 0.15 -0.12
CA LEU A 118 2.81 -0.49 1.18
C LEU A 118 2.16 0.42 2.22
N GLU A 119 2.60 1.68 2.30
CA GLU A 119 2.06 2.63 3.28
C GLU A 119 0.57 2.91 3.02
N SER A 120 0.19 3.09 1.75
CA SER A 120 -1.22 3.28 1.39
C SER A 120 -2.05 2.03 1.70
N VAL A 121 -1.52 0.83 1.42
CA VAL A 121 -2.18 -0.43 1.78
C VAL A 121 -2.34 -0.53 3.29
N ARG A 122 -1.29 -0.27 4.07
CA ARG A 122 -1.33 -0.31 5.53
C ARG A 122 -2.38 0.64 6.10
N VAL A 123 -2.42 1.89 5.63
CA VAL A 123 -3.44 2.87 6.02
C VAL A 123 -4.85 2.39 5.67
N LEU A 124 -5.06 1.81 4.49
CA LEU A 124 -6.38 1.32 4.06
C LEU A 124 -6.80 0.01 4.74
N VAL A 125 -5.85 -0.80 5.21
CA VAL A 125 -6.11 -2.06 5.91
C VAL A 125 -6.58 -1.81 7.34
N PHE A 126 -5.89 -0.93 8.07
CA PHE A 126 -6.28 -0.57 9.44
C PHE A 126 -7.35 0.51 9.47
N GLY A 127 -7.47 1.28 8.39
CA GLY A 127 -8.26 2.49 8.35
C GLY A 127 -7.79 3.51 9.37
N ARG A 128 -8.30 4.74 9.27
CA ARG A 128 -8.94 5.27 10.47
C ARG A 128 -10.09 4.31 10.72
N GLU A 129 -10.41 3.97 11.96
CA GLU A 129 -11.68 3.32 12.25
C GLU A 129 -12.75 3.92 11.32
N GLU A 130 -13.75 3.16 10.90
CA GLU A 130 -14.99 3.80 10.47
C GLU A 130 -15.49 4.61 11.69
N GLU A 131 -14.89 5.77 11.98
CA GLU A 131 -15.56 6.91 12.55
C GLU A 131 -16.78 7.00 11.66
N GLU A 132 -17.92 6.61 12.23
CA GLU A 132 -19.25 6.74 11.66
C GLU A 132 -19.21 7.93 10.72
N ARG A 133 -19.28 7.73 9.39
CA ARG A 133 -19.12 8.81 8.40
C ARG A 133 -19.82 10.04 8.94
N GLU A 134 -19.06 11.00 9.48
CA GLU A 134 -19.65 12.00 10.35
C GLU A 134 -20.62 12.78 9.48
N HIS A 135 -21.91 12.64 9.77
CA HIS A 135 -22.94 13.23 8.96
C HIS A 135 -23.04 14.69 9.38
N TYR A 136 -22.32 15.56 8.67
CA TYR A 136 -22.36 16.98 8.99
C TYR A 136 -23.62 17.61 8.40
N GLU A 137 -24.22 18.52 9.16
CA GLU A 137 -25.34 19.34 8.71
C GLU A 137 -24.84 20.76 8.46
N VAL A 138 -25.20 21.33 7.30
CA VAL A 138 -24.87 22.73 7.01
C VAL A 138 -25.61 23.65 8.00
N THR A 139 -24.86 24.30 8.89
CA THR A 139 -25.39 25.26 9.87
C THR A 139 -25.40 26.71 9.36
N ALA A 140 -24.75 26.98 8.22
CA ALA A 140 -24.82 28.28 7.56
C ALA A 140 -26.12 28.41 6.74
N SER A 141 -26.59 29.63 6.49
CA SER A 141 -27.71 29.86 5.57
C SER A 141 -27.39 29.36 4.15
N THR A 142 -26.12 29.48 3.76
CA THR A 142 -25.58 29.00 2.49
C THR A 142 -24.11 28.64 2.67
N LEU A 143 -23.70 27.47 2.19
CA LEU A 143 -22.32 27.00 2.19
C LEU A 143 -21.86 26.80 0.76
N ASN A 144 -20.86 27.57 0.33
CA ASN A 144 -20.25 27.47 -0.99
C ASN A 144 -19.06 26.52 -0.93
N LEU A 145 -19.06 25.49 -1.79
CA LEU A 145 -17.93 24.58 -1.97
C LEU A 145 -17.08 25.09 -3.13
N ARG A 146 -15.80 25.38 -2.90
CA ARG A 146 -14.85 25.86 -3.91
C ARG A 146 -13.63 24.95 -4.00
N SER A 147 -12.94 24.97 -5.13
CA SER A 147 -11.75 24.12 -5.38
C SER A 147 -10.48 24.57 -4.64
N GLY A 148 -10.55 25.66 -3.89
CA GLY A 148 -9.44 26.19 -3.09
C GLY A 148 -9.92 27.11 -1.98
N PRO A 149 -9.00 27.64 -1.17
CA PRO A 149 -9.31 28.31 0.10
C PRO A 149 -9.88 29.73 -0.03
N ASP A 150 -9.91 30.29 -1.25
CA ASP A 150 -10.30 31.69 -1.51
C ASP A 150 -11.52 31.80 -2.44
N VAL A 151 -12.15 32.96 -2.47
CA VAL A 151 -13.32 33.28 -3.30
C VAL A 151 -13.02 33.31 -4.80
N GLU A 152 -11.74 33.44 -5.17
CA GLU A 152 -11.26 33.40 -6.55
C GLU A 152 -11.28 31.98 -7.16
N PHE A 153 -11.36 30.94 -6.32
CA PHE A 153 -11.44 29.55 -6.81
C PHE A 153 -12.85 29.21 -7.30
N PRO A 154 -13.00 28.50 -8.43
CA PRO A 154 -14.31 28.17 -8.98
C PRO A 154 -15.15 27.31 -8.00
N PRO A 155 -16.48 27.49 -7.98
CA PRO A 155 -17.36 26.61 -7.23
C PRO A 155 -17.31 25.21 -7.82
N VAL A 156 -17.25 24.20 -6.94
CA VAL A 156 -17.23 22.78 -7.34
C VAL A 156 -18.62 22.13 -7.29
N ALA A 157 -19.58 22.80 -6.66
CA ALA A 157 -20.96 22.37 -6.58
C ALA A 157 -21.88 23.58 -6.35
N GLU A 158 -23.18 23.37 -6.56
CA GLU A 158 -24.21 24.33 -6.15
C GLU A 158 -24.16 24.58 -4.63
N PRO A 159 -24.46 25.81 -4.16
CA PRO A 159 -24.39 26.13 -2.75
C PRO A 159 -25.36 25.29 -1.91
N LEU A 160 -24.85 24.69 -0.83
CA LEU A 160 -25.65 23.90 0.08
C LEU A 160 -26.44 24.82 1.01
N LYS A 161 -27.70 24.49 1.27
CA LYS A 161 -28.57 25.27 2.16
C LYS A 161 -28.45 24.75 3.59
N ARG A 162 -28.86 25.58 4.54
CA ARG A 162 -29.02 25.15 5.94
C ARG A 162 -29.84 23.85 6.00
N GLY A 163 -29.35 22.85 6.72
CA GLY A 163 -30.02 21.55 6.84
C GLY A 163 -29.64 20.52 5.79
N THR A 164 -28.80 20.86 4.80
CA THR A 164 -28.27 19.86 3.89
C THR A 164 -27.30 18.94 4.64
N GLY A 165 -27.56 17.64 4.61
CA GLY A 165 -26.65 16.61 5.10
C GLY A 165 -25.51 16.36 4.11
N VAL A 166 -24.28 16.36 4.59
CA VAL A 166 -23.09 15.98 3.82
C VAL A 166 -22.45 14.74 4.43
N ARG A 167 -21.85 13.91 3.57
CA ARG A 167 -21.18 12.66 3.90
C ARG A 167 -19.79 12.65 3.30
#